data_AF-A0A3L6RMB5-F1
#
_entry.id   AF-A0A3L6RMB5-F1
#
_cell.length_a   1.000
_cell.length_b   1.000
_cell.length_c   1.000
_cell.angle_alpha   90.00
_cell.angle_beta   90.00
_cell.angle_gamma   90.00
#
_symmetry.space_group_name_H-M   'P 1'
#
loop_
_entity.id
_entity.type
_entity.pdbx_description
1 polymer ?
#
loop_
_entity_poly.entity_id
_entity_poly.type
_entity_poly.pdbx_seq_one_letter_code
_entity_poly.pdbx_strand_id
1 'polypeptide(L)'
;MRQSMSSLISALAIVAILVLHSVDASTVEATCKAAAESDKHVINEFCVQELSKHTLTAPVQMPGVWPSALQTKAGTDDKTLDVLLQCQAAYTDVEYSFSRARNEISLRNYAEGKEAVGIATKLVKSCEGRFAKAKVQSPVAAHNWYSEQIATICMAITNLIK
;
A
#
# COMPACT_ATOMS: atom_id res chain seq x y z
N MET A 1 0.68 1.68 -20.39
CA MET A 1 0.53 0.69 -19.29
C MET A 1 -0.05 1.41 -18.09
N ARG A 2 -1.29 1.04 -17.74
CA ARG A 2 -2.22 1.76 -16.85
C ARG A 2 -2.24 1.11 -15.45
N GLN A 3 -1.07 0.70 -14.97
CA GLN A 3 -0.90 -0.22 -13.83
C GLN A 3 -0.90 0.47 -12.45
N SER A 4 -0.50 1.74 -12.37
CA SER A 4 -0.26 2.41 -11.08
C SER A 4 -1.49 2.71 -10.23
N MET A 5 -2.71 2.61 -10.77
CA MET A 5 -3.95 2.78 -9.99
C MET A 5 -4.46 1.45 -9.43
N SER A 6 -4.07 0.33 -10.03
CA SER A 6 -4.67 -0.99 -9.75
C SER A 6 -4.25 -1.54 -8.38
N SER A 7 -3.02 -1.26 -7.95
CA SER A 7 -2.43 -1.81 -6.72
C SER A 7 -2.98 -1.20 -5.41
N LEU A 8 -3.37 0.08 -5.45
CA LEU A 8 -4.03 0.73 -4.31
C LEU A 8 -5.53 0.39 -4.26
N ILE A 9 -6.17 0.25 -5.43
CA ILE A 9 -7.51 -0.33 -5.54
C ILE A 9 -7.49 -1.77 -4.99
N SER A 10 -6.44 -2.54 -5.32
CA SER A 10 -5.82 -3.65 -4.55
C SER A 10 -6.20 -3.74 -3.08
N ALA A 11 -5.39 -3.00 -2.33
CA ALA A 11 -5.36 -2.85 -0.89
C ALA A 11 -6.67 -2.29 -0.31
N LEU A 12 -7.27 -1.30 -0.96
CA LEU A 12 -8.47 -0.63 -0.45
C LEU A 12 -9.72 -1.49 -0.64
N ALA A 13 -9.77 -2.34 -1.66
CA ALA A 13 -10.80 -3.35 -1.81
C ALA A 13 -10.71 -4.45 -0.74
N ILE A 14 -9.50 -4.79 -0.25
CA ILE A 14 -9.36 -5.69 0.91
C ILE A 14 -10.11 -5.08 2.11
N VAL A 15 -9.85 -3.81 2.38
CA VAL A 15 -10.47 -3.13 3.53
C VAL A 15 -11.99 -2.99 3.33
N ALA A 16 -12.45 -2.66 2.14
CA ALA A 16 -13.89 -2.61 1.83
C ALA A 16 -14.58 -3.97 2.00
N ILE A 17 -13.92 -5.07 1.59
CA ILE A 17 -14.43 -6.43 1.80
C ILE A 17 -14.50 -6.76 3.29
N LEU A 18 -13.50 -6.37 4.08
CA LEU A 18 -13.51 -6.58 5.53
C LEU A 18 -14.60 -5.77 6.23
N VAL A 19 -14.82 -4.53 5.79
CA VAL A 19 -15.91 -3.67 6.25
C VAL A 19 -17.28 -4.25 5.89
N LEU A 20 -17.45 -4.85 4.71
CA LEU A 20 -18.71 -5.49 4.31
C LEU A 20 -19.01 -6.79 5.09
N HIS A 21 -17.97 -7.48 5.57
CA HIS A 21 -18.13 -8.71 6.36
C HIS A 21 -18.22 -8.47 7.88
N SER A 22 -17.90 -7.27 8.35
CA SER A 22 -18.15 -6.82 9.72
C SER A 22 -19.43 -5.98 9.72
N VAL A 23 -20.52 -6.56 10.20
CA VAL A 23 -21.84 -5.91 10.25
C VAL A 23 -21.76 -4.60 11.05
N ASP A 24 -21.64 -3.45 10.36
CA ASP A 24 -22.29 -2.15 10.62
C ASP A 24 -21.66 -1.03 9.78
N ALA A 25 -22.45 -0.07 9.28
CA ALA A 25 -22.01 0.99 8.36
C ALA A 25 -21.29 2.20 9.04
N SER A 26 -21.10 2.18 10.36
CA SER A 26 -20.31 3.18 11.14
C SER A 26 -18.79 2.88 11.15
N THR A 27 -18.32 2.22 10.09
CA THR A 27 -17.26 1.21 10.14
C THR A 27 -15.87 1.74 9.87
N VAL A 28 -15.70 2.79 9.08
CA VAL A 28 -14.36 3.27 8.68
C VAL A 28 -13.64 3.89 9.87
N GLU A 29 -14.27 4.85 10.57
CA GLU A 29 -13.67 5.48 11.75
C GLU A 29 -13.40 4.49 12.87
N ALA A 30 -14.34 3.59 13.15
CA ALA A 30 -14.17 2.56 14.18
C ALA A 30 -13.06 1.57 13.83
N THR A 31 -12.98 1.13 12.56
CA THR A 31 -11.93 0.23 12.09
C THR A 31 -10.56 0.90 12.12
N CYS A 32 -10.44 2.14 11.64
CA CYS A 32 -9.19 2.89 11.69
C CYS A 32 -8.74 3.18 13.11
N LYS A 33 -9.68 3.48 14.01
CA LYS A 33 -9.40 3.64 15.43
C LYS A 33 -8.87 2.33 16.05
N ALA A 34 -9.55 1.21 15.83
CA ALA A 34 -9.09 -0.10 16.31
C ALA A 34 -7.73 -0.48 15.72
N ALA A 35 -7.49 -0.19 14.45
CA ALA A 35 -6.20 -0.40 13.80
C ALA A 35 -5.10 0.48 14.42
N ALA A 36 -5.38 1.75 14.72
CA ALA A 36 -4.46 2.66 15.39
C ALA A 36 -4.19 2.31 16.86
N GLU A 37 -5.18 1.75 17.56
CA GLU A 37 -5.01 1.20 18.91
C GLU A 37 -4.15 -0.07 18.89
N SER A 38 -4.25 -0.88 17.84
CA SER A 38 -3.44 -2.10 17.66
C SER A 38 -2.02 -1.83 17.14
N ASP A 39 -1.82 -0.82 16.29
CA ASP A 39 -0.53 -0.48 15.69
C ASP A 39 -0.33 1.04 15.67
N LYS A 40 0.61 1.52 16.48
CA LYS A 40 0.98 2.94 16.62
C LYS A 40 1.48 3.59 15.32
N HIS A 41 1.84 2.80 14.31
CA HIS A 41 2.27 3.34 13.01
C HIS A 41 1.10 3.68 12.10
N VAL A 42 -0.13 3.29 12.46
CA VAL A 42 -1.35 3.68 11.75
C VAL A 42 -1.70 5.12 12.13
N ILE A 43 -1.64 6.01 11.15
CA ILE A 43 -2.12 7.38 11.29
C ILE A 43 -3.63 7.37 11.09
N ASN A 44 -4.40 7.48 12.18
CA ASN A 44 -5.86 7.35 12.15
C ASN A 44 -6.52 8.31 11.13
N GLU A 45 -6.12 9.59 11.10
CA GLU A 45 -6.67 10.56 10.15
C GLU A 45 -6.40 10.18 8.69
N PHE A 46 -5.20 9.67 8.39
CA PHE A 46 -4.84 9.20 7.06
C PHE A 46 -5.65 7.94 6.69
N CYS A 47 -5.80 7.00 7.64
CA CYS A 47 -6.63 5.81 7.45
C CYS A 47 -8.08 6.17 7.12
N VAL A 48 -8.70 7.06 7.91
CA VAL A 48 -10.08 7.49 7.68
C VAL A 48 -10.18 8.19 6.34
N GLN A 49 -9.29 9.15 6.06
CA GLN A 49 -9.31 9.89 4.80
C GLN A 49 -9.20 8.97 3.58
N GLU A 50 -8.27 8.01 3.61
CA GLU A 50 -8.07 7.09 2.47
C GLU A 50 -9.22 6.11 2.30
N LEU A 51 -9.75 5.55 3.39
CA LEU A 51 -10.90 4.64 3.29
C LEU A 51 -12.19 5.37 2.93
N SER A 52 -12.38 6.61 3.37
CA SER A 52 -13.52 7.44 2.98
C SER A 52 -13.50 7.83 1.50
N LYS A 53 -12.34 7.87 0.84
CA LYS A 53 -12.26 8.07 -0.62
C LYS A 53 -12.83 6.88 -1.41
N HIS A 54 -13.02 5.72 -0.78
CA HIS A 54 -13.38 4.46 -1.42
C HIS A 54 -14.88 4.11 -1.40
N THR A 55 -15.77 5.11 -1.41
CA THR A 55 -17.14 4.93 -1.92
C THR A 55 -17.11 4.77 -3.45
N LEU A 56 -16.74 3.57 -3.91
CA LEU A 56 -16.95 2.91 -5.21
C LEU A 56 -16.86 3.63 -6.57
N THR A 57 -16.51 4.92 -6.74
CA THR A 57 -16.57 5.53 -8.10
C THR A 57 -15.56 6.63 -8.45
N ALA A 58 -14.43 6.78 -7.75
CA ALA A 58 -13.41 7.73 -8.19
C ALA A 58 -12.00 7.12 -8.17
N PRO A 59 -11.31 7.02 -9.32
CA PRO A 59 -9.89 6.70 -9.32
C PRO A 59 -9.14 7.84 -8.61
N VAL A 60 -8.41 7.49 -7.54
CA VAL A 60 -7.50 8.41 -6.85
C VAL A 60 -6.41 8.82 -7.85
N GLN A 61 -6.62 9.96 -8.50
CA GLN A 61 -5.64 10.58 -9.38
C GLN A 61 -4.58 11.26 -8.51
N MET A 62 -3.54 10.51 -8.15
CA MET A 62 -2.33 11.12 -7.61
C MET A 62 -1.58 11.85 -8.73
N PRO A 63 -1.09 13.08 -8.50
CA PRO A 63 -0.24 13.78 -9.45
C PRO A 63 1.01 12.94 -9.69
N GLY A 64 1.18 12.57 -10.96
CA GLY A 64 2.12 11.56 -11.39
C GLY A 64 3.56 12.02 -11.28
N VAL A 65 4.33 11.27 -10.51
CA VAL A 65 5.71 10.94 -10.88
C VAL A 65 5.91 9.46 -10.57
N TRP A 66 5.55 8.60 -11.52
CA TRP A 66 5.91 7.19 -11.47
C TRP A 66 7.42 7.03 -11.70
N PRO A 67 8.09 5.97 -11.17
CA PRO A 67 9.49 5.71 -11.44
C PRO A 67 9.87 5.80 -12.91
N SER A 68 9.02 5.37 -13.86
CA SER A 68 9.35 5.44 -15.29
C SER A 68 9.51 6.87 -15.83
N ALA A 69 8.84 7.87 -15.26
CA ALA A 69 9.06 9.27 -15.62
C ALA A 69 10.36 9.82 -15.03
N LEU A 70 10.81 9.26 -13.90
CA LEU A 70 12.11 9.54 -13.29
C LEU A 70 13.26 8.83 -14.02
N GLN A 71 13.02 7.62 -14.53
CA GLN A 71 13.97 6.83 -15.31
C GLN A 71 14.31 7.49 -16.65
N THR A 72 13.38 8.23 -17.24
CA THR A 72 13.59 8.95 -18.51
C THR A 72 14.06 10.40 -18.32
N LYS A 73 14.17 10.87 -17.06
CA LYS A 73 14.65 12.23 -16.77
C LYS A 73 16.15 12.31 -17.06
N ALA A 74 16.53 13.18 -17.99
CA ALA A 74 17.93 13.47 -18.27
C ALA A 74 18.63 13.97 -16.98
N GLY A 75 19.74 13.32 -16.61
CA GLY A 75 20.53 13.66 -15.42
C GLY A 75 20.30 12.78 -14.19
N THR A 76 19.43 11.75 -14.25
CA THR A 76 19.42 10.70 -13.22
C THR A 76 20.70 9.87 -13.32
N ASP A 77 21.50 9.82 -12.26
CA ASP A 77 22.73 9.04 -12.24
C ASP A 77 22.45 7.53 -12.24
N ASP A 78 23.39 6.74 -12.77
CA ASP A 78 23.24 5.28 -12.94
C ASP A 78 22.88 4.56 -11.64
N LYS A 79 23.36 5.06 -10.49
CA LYS A 79 23.11 4.45 -9.19
C LYS A 79 21.69 4.74 -8.71
N THR A 80 21.20 5.97 -8.88
CA THR A 80 19.80 6.30 -8.63
C THR A 80 18.87 5.53 -9.57
N LEU A 81 19.26 5.35 -10.83
CA LEU A 81 18.50 4.57 -11.81
C LEU A 81 18.40 3.09 -11.41
N ASP A 82 19.50 2.47 -11.00
CA ASP A 82 19.52 1.07 -10.53
C ASP A 82 18.58 0.86 -9.33
N VAL A 83 18.65 1.74 -8.33
CA VAL A 83 17.76 1.67 -7.16
C VAL A 83 16.30 1.86 -7.56
N LEU A 84 16.01 2.78 -8.48
CA LEU A 84 14.65 2.98 -9.00
C LEU A 84 14.09 1.73 -9.68
N LEU A 85 14.90 1.03 -10.48
CA LEU A 85 14.49 -0.22 -11.13
C LEU A 85 14.21 -1.32 -10.11
N GLN A 86 15.04 -1.44 -9.08
CA GLN A 86 14.81 -2.40 -7.98
C GLN A 86 13.52 -2.08 -7.20
N CYS A 87 13.25 -0.81 -6.93
CA CYS A 87 12.00 -0.40 -6.30
C CYS A 87 10.80 -0.67 -7.21
N GLN A 88 10.90 -0.44 -8.52
CA GLN A 88 9.82 -0.74 -9.46
C GLN A 88 9.48 -2.24 -9.49
N ALA A 89 10.49 -3.11 -9.46
CA ALA A 89 10.27 -4.55 -9.35
C ALA A 89 9.55 -4.89 -8.03
N ALA A 90 10.01 -4.33 -6.91
CA ALA A 90 9.35 -4.53 -5.61
C ALA A 90 7.89 -4.06 -5.60
N TYR A 91 7.57 -2.93 -6.24
CA TYR A 91 6.18 -2.44 -6.34
C TYR A 91 5.29 -3.36 -7.19
N THR A 92 5.85 -4.04 -8.19
CA THR A 92 5.12 -5.08 -8.94
C THR A 92 4.78 -6.27 -8.04
N ASP A 93 5.73 -6.71 -7.20
CA ASP A 93 5.51 -7.80 -6.25
C ASP A 93 4.53 -7.42 -5.13
N VAL A 94 4.52 -6.14 -4.74
CA VAL A 94 3.51 -5.57 -3.83
C VAL A 94 2.11 -5.67 -4.43
N GLU A 95 1.94 -5.34 -5.70
CA GLU A 95 0.66 -5.46 -6.40
C GLU A 95 0.15 -6.90 -6.44
N TYR A 96 1.04 -7.84 -6.76
CA TYR A 96 0.71 -9.26 -6.73
C TYR A 96 0.30 -9.72 -5.33
N SER A 97 1.04 -9.29 -4.31
CA SER A 97 0.78 -9.66 -2.91
C SER A 97 -0.54 -9.11 -2.40
N PHE A 98 -0.89 -7.85 -2.69
CA PHE A 98 -2.20 -7.30 -2.33
C PHE A 98 -3.34 -7.95 -3.13
N SER A 99 -3.11 -8.31 -4.39
CA SER A 99 -4.12 -9.01 -5.18
C SER A 99 -4.38 -10.42 -4.64
N ARG A 100 -3.33 -11.15 -4.25
CA ARG A 100 -3.45 -12.43 -3.53
C ARG A 100 -4.20 -12.23 -2.22
N ALA A 101 -3.81 -11.26 -1.40
CA ALA A 101 -4.47 -10.98 -0.13
C ALA A 101 -5.97 -10.73 -0.31
N ARG A 102 -6.37 -9.94 -1.32
CA ARG A 102 -7.78 -9.72 -1.64
C ARG A 102 -8.50 -11.01 -1.98
N ASN A 103 -7.93 -11.84 -2.85
CA ASN A 103 -8.55 -13.10 -3.25
C ASN A 103 -8.71 -14.04 -2.04
N GLU A 104 -7.66 -14.22 -1.25
CA GLU A 104 -7.70 -15.09 -0.06
C GLU A 104 -8.71 -14.59 0.98
N ILE A 105 -8.74 -13.29 1.25
CA ILE A 105 -9.71 -12.69 2.19
C ILE A 105 -11.14 -12.82 1.67
N SER A 106 -11.36 -12.67 0.35
CA SER A 106 -12.67 -12.90 -0.28
C SER A 106 -13.13 -14.35 -0.14
N LEU A 107 -12.19 -15.29 -0.13
CA LEU A 107 -12.41 -16.72 0.09
C LEU A 107 -12.43 -17.10 1.58
N ARG A 108 -12.28 -16.13 2.49
CA ARG A 108 -12.19 -16.31 3.96
C ARG A 108 -10.94 -17.09 4.43
N ASN A 109 -9.94 -17.20 3.58
CA ASN A 109 -8.62 -17.72 3.90
C ASN A 109 -7.78 -16.61 4.57
N TYR A 110 -8.16 -16.24 5.79
CA TYR A 110 -7.59 -15.06 6.45
C TYR A 110 -6.11 -15.22 6.81
N ALA A 111 -5.63 -16.45 7.05
CA ALA A 111 -4.22 -16.68 7.36
C ALA A 111 -3.32 -16.35 6.17
N GLU A 112 -3.67 -16.86 4.98
CA GLU A 112 -3.00 -16.62 3.71
C GLU A 112 -3.14 -15.16 3.29
N GLY A 113 -4.31 -14.57 3.53
CA GLY A 113 -4.56 -13.15 3.33
C GLY A 113 -3.63 -12.26 4.15
N LYS A 114 -3.54 -12.51 5.46
CA LYS A 114 -2.63 -11.80 6.39
C LYS A 114 -1.16 -11.98 5.98
N GLU A 115 -0.76 -13.20 5.63
CA GLU A 115 0.59 -13.49 5.15
C GLU A 115 0.94 -12.64 3.93
N ALA A 116 0.05 -12.61 2.93
CA ALA A 116 0.26 -11.84 1.71
C ALA A 116 0.34 -10.32 1.96
N VAL A 117 -0.47 -9.78 2.87
CA VAL A 117 -0.34 -8.37 3.31
C VAL A 117 0.99 -8.11 4.03
N GLY A 118 1.44 -9.05 4.86
CA GLY A 118 2.75 -8.98 5.52
C GLY A 118 3.92 -8.95 4.53
N ILE A 119 3.85 -9.75 3.47
CA ILE A 119 4.84 -9.75 2.37
C ILE A 119 4.83 -8.39 1.66
N ALA A 120 3.65 -7.90 1.26
CA ALA A 120 3.51 -6.59 0.61
C ALA A 120 4.11 -5.47 1.48
N THR A 121 3.79 -5.46 2.78
CA THR A 121 4.28 -4.44 3.72
C THR A 121 5.80 -4.42 3.83
N LYS A 122 6.45 -5.60 3.86
CA LYS A 122 7.92 -5.70 3.89
C LYS A 122 8.55 -5.16 2.60
N LEU A 123 7.95 -5.48 1.45
CA LEU A 123 8.46 -5.06 0.15
C LEU A 123 8.39 -3.54 -0.03
N VAL A 124 7.27 -2.92 0.32
CA VAL A 124 7.12 -1.46 0.26
C VAL A 124 8.18 -0.78 1.15
N LYS A 125 8.35 -1.24 2.39
CA LYS A 125 9.34 -0.69 3.34
C LYS A 125 10.79 -0.86 2.89
N SER A 126 11.05 -1.74 1.92
CA SER A 126 12.42 -2.01 1.46
C SER A 126 12.99 -0.90 0.58
N CYS A 127 12.16 -0.11 -0.09
CA CYS A 127 12.63 0.81 -1.13
C CYS A 127 13.48 1.97 -0.56
N GLU A 128 13.04 2.65 0.51
CA GLU A 128 13.85 3.70 1.16
C GLU A 128 15.13 3.13 1.77
N GLY A 129 15.10 1.89 2.26
CA GLY A 129 16.30 1.18 2.71
C GLY A 129 17.33 0.99 1.58
N ARG A 130 16.89 0.78 0.33
CA ARG A 130 17.78 0.67 -0.84
C ARG A 130 18.40 2.02 -1.18
N PHE A 131 17.63 3.11 -1.18
CA PHE A 131 18.15 4.46 -1.40
C PHE A 131 19.17 4.85 -0.31
N ALA A 132 18.85 4.59 0.96
CA ALA A 132 19.75 4.84 2.09
C ALA A 132 21.06 4.03 1.97
N LYS A 133 20.97 2.74 1.63
CA LYS A 133 22.14 1.87 1.41
C LYS A 133 23.00 2.35 0.25
N ALA A 134 22.36 2.82 -0.82
CA ALA A 134 23.03 3.40 -1.97
C ALA A 134 23.53 4.84 -1.72
N LYS A 135 23.26 5.44 -0.55
CA LYS A 135 23.67 6.81 -0.22
C LYS A 135 23.22 7.83 -1.27
N VAL A 136 22.04 7.60 -1.85
CA VAL A 136 21.40 8.49 -2.82
C VAL A 136 20.09 8.99 -2.24
N GLN A 137 19.75 10.24 -2.52
CA GLN A 137 18.48 10.79 -2.08
C GLN A 137 17.34 10.13 -2.86
N SER A 138 16.33 9.62 -2.15
CA SER A 138 15.15 9.02 -2.78
C SER A 138 14.34 10.09 -3.51
N PRO A 139 14.21 10.02 -4.84
CA PRO A 139 13.33 10.92 -5.58
C PRO A 139 11.86 10.49 -5.49
N VAL A 140 11.58 9.34 -4.85
CA VAL A 140 10.25 8.75 -4.69
C VAL A 140 9.80 8.69 -3.23
N ALA A 141 10.48 9.40 -2.33
CA ALA A 141 10.23 9.35 -0.89
C ALA A 141 8.75 9.59 -0.51
N ALA A 142 8.09 10.55 -1.16
CA ALA A 142 6.67 10.83 -0.92
C ALA A 142 5.76 9.68 -1.37
N HIS A 143 6.05 9.07 -2.52
CA HIS A 143 5.31 7.91 -3.03
C HIS A 143 5.52 6.67 -2.14
N ASN A 144 6.76 6.47 -1.70
CA ASN A 144 7.08 5.38 -0.79
C ASN A 144 6.38 5.54 0.56
N TRP A 145 6.48 6.73 1.18
CA TRP A 145 5.79 7.02 2.43
C TRP A 145 4.29 6.74 2.34
N TYR A 146 3.63 7.21 1.27
CA TYR A 146 2.21 6.96 1.05
C TYR A 146 1.91 5.46 0.96
N SER A 147 2.70 4.72 0.17
CA SER A 147 2.53 3.28 0.00
C SER A 147 2.75 2.52 1.30
N GLU A 148 3.72 2.94 2.12
CA GLU A 148 4.00 2.35 3.44
C GLU A 148 2.83 2.56 4.40
N GLN A 149 2.21 3.74 4.38
CA GLN A 149 1.04 4.04 5.22
C GLN A 149 -0.14 3.14 4.83
N ILE A 150 -0.44 3.02 3.54
CA ILE A 150 -1.51 2.11 3.06
C ILE A 150 -1.23 0.66 3.47
N ALA A 151 0.01 0.18 3.28
CA ALA A 151 0.35 -1.19 3.64
C ALA A 151 0.26 -1.44 5.16
N THR A 152 0.70 -0.47 5.96
CA THR A 152 0.60 -0.52 7.43
C THR A 152 -0.86 -0.55 7.88
N ILE A 153 -1.73 0.26 7.28
CA ILE A 153 -3.18 0.23 7.53
C ILE A 153 -3.76 -1.14 7.18
N CYS A 154 -3.49 -1.67 5.99
CA CYS A 154 -3.99 -2.98 5.58
C CYS A 154 -3.51 -4.08 6.54
N MET A 155 -2.24 -4.06 6.95
CA MET A 155 -1.70 -5.03 7.89
C MET A 155 -2.41 -4.95 9.24
N ALA A 156 -2.55 -3.75 9.81
CA ALA A 156 -3.22 -3.54 11.09
C ALA A 156 -4.68 -3.99 11.04
N ILE A 157 -5.43 -3.60 10.00
CA ILE A 157 -6.83 -4.02 9.82
C ILE A 157 -6.95 -5.53 9.66
N THR A 158 -6.12 -6.16 8.83
CA THR A 158 -6.17 -7.62 8.68
C THR A 158 -5.84 -8.36 9.96
N ASN A 159 -4.97 -7.81 10.81
CA ASN A 159 -4.63 -8.38 12.12
C ASN A 159 -5.78 -8.30 13.14
N LEU A 160 -6.79 -7.45 12.92
CA LEU A 160 -8.00 -7.43 13.77
C LEU A 160 -8.92 -8.63 13.52
N ILE A 161 -8.77 -9.31 12.37
CA ILE A 161 -9.54 -10.51 12.02
C ILE A 161 -9.05 -11.67 12.90
N LYS A 162 -9.95 -12.43 13.51
CA LYS A 162 -9.60 -13.65 14.25
C LYS A 162 -9.37 -14.82 13.28
#